data_AF-A0A7G7BGQ9-F1
#
_entry.id   AF-A0A7G7BGQ9-F1
#
_cell.length_a   1.000
_cell.length_b   1.000
_cell.length_c   1.000
_cell.angle_alpha   90.00
_cell.angle_beta   90.00
_cell.angle_gamma   90.00
#
_symmetry.space_group_name_H-M   'P 1'
#
loop_
_entity.id
_entity.type
_entity.pdbx_description
1 polymer ?
#
loop_
_entity_poly.entity_id
_entity_poly.type
_entity_poly.pdbx_seq_one_letter_code
_entity_poly.pdbx_strand_id
1 'polypeptide(L)'
;MPLPELDLRLDDFEPTDPQVEEAFLHAVSLNQDMLLPLAEHHSPSGGNSFYVLHDSSVTWGIPGEPQIAALHLQRDLVARTFHFEYVPLPLPSMAQSLLINRGCPPDAIDLNPDLGPPPADEATRALERRLMGDGDHFACGYSYTNDSPDDMVTVAALRALDGRASSPFRVVIEEVDSEAWTHTLREGGFASAEEAVQWCQERISGTAGPLPPVRPGVSSTRPAALPKSPAPRPPGRSH
;
A
#
# COMPACT_ATOMS: atom_id res chain seq x y z
N MET A 1 -17.89 13.89 -15.93
CA MET A 1 -16.94 13.20 -16.81
C MET A 1 -17.29 11.72 -16.77
N PRO A 2 -17.18 10.96 -17.88
CA PRO A 2 -17.29 9.50 -17.80
C PRO A 2 -16.16 8.96 -16.90
N LEU A 3 -16.44 7.89 -16.16
CA LEU A 3 -15.42 7.19 -15.39
C LEU A 3 -14.38 6.58 -16.36
N PRO A 4 -13.09 6.55 -15.99
CA PRO A 4 -12.08 5.90 -16.81
C PRO A 4 -12.38 4.41 -16.95
N GLU A 5 -12.19 3.89 -18.16
CA GLU A 5 -12.28 2.46 -18.47
C GLU A 5 -10.91 1.80 -18.27
N LEU A 6 -10.91 0.57 -17.76
CA LEU A 6 -9.68 -0.20 -17.56
C LEU A 6 -9.18 -0.78 -18.89
N ASP A 7 -8.10 -0.19 -19.44
CA ASP A 7 -7.36 -0.74 -20.59
C ASP A 7 -6.13 -1.54 -20.14
N LEU A 8 -6.22 -2.86 -20.28
CA LEU A 8 -5.15 -3.80 -19.91
C LEU A 8 -4.13 -4.02 -21.02
N ARG A 9 -4.34 -3.56 -22.26
CA ARG A 9 -3.42 -3.71 -23.40
C ARG A 9 -2.94 -5.16 -23.61
N LEU A 10 -3.89 -6.10 -23.68
CA LEU A 10 -3.62 -7.53 -23.83
C LEU A 10 -4.14 -8.13 -25.15
N ASP A 11 -4.67 -7.33 -26.08
CA ASP A 11 -5.34 -7.82 -27.32
C ASP A 11 -4.50 -8.82 -28.15
N ASP A 12 -3.16 -8.71 -28.11
CA ASP A 12 -2.22 -9.59 -28.83
C ASP A 12 -1.40 -10.51 -27.90
N PHE A 13 -1.84 -10.70 -26.66
CA PHE A 13 -1.10 -11.46 -25.64
C PHE A 13 -1.94 -12.58 -25.06
N GLU A 14 -1.34 -13.76 -24.99
CA GLU A 14 -1.94 -14.91 -24.32
C GLU A 14 -1.39 -15.07 -22.90
N PRO A 15 -2.13 -15.67 -21.96
CA PRO A 15 -1.57 -16.05 -20.67
C PRO A 15 -0.35 -16.95 -20.85
N THR A 16 0.66 -16.80 -19.99
CA THR A 16 1.90 -17.60 -20.10
C THR A 16 1.65 -19.11 -19.94
N ASP A 17 0.64 -19.48 -19.16
CA ASP A 17 0.19 -20.85 -18.96
C ASP A 17 -1.30 -20.89 -18.50
N PRO A 18 -1.94 -22.08 -18.47
CA PRO A 18 -3.35 -22.20 -18.05
C PRO A 18 -3.63 -21.78 -16.61
N GLN A 19 -2.65 -21.83 -15.71
CA GLN A 19 -2.84 -21.38 -14.32
C GLN A 19 -2.91 -19.85 -14.26
N VAL A 20 -2.11 -19.15 -15.07
CA VAL A 20 -2.21 -17.70 -15.24
C VAL A 20 -3.57 -17.32 -15.85
N GLU A 21 -4.05 -18.06 -16.84
CA GLU A 21 -5.37 -17.83 -17.45
C GLU A 21 -6.50 -17.91 -16.42
N GLU A 22 -6.56 -19.00 -15.66
CA GLU A 22 -7.60 -19.21 -14.64
C GLU A 22 -7.53 -18.14 -13.53
N ALA A 23 -6.32 -17.85 -13.03
CA ALA A 23 -6.15 -16.82 -12.01
C ALA A 23 -6.58 -15.44 -12.53
N PHE A 24 -6.24 -15.10 -13.77
CA PHE A 24 -6.57 -13.82 -14.39
C PHE A 24 -8.07 -13.68 -14.64
N LEU A 25 -8.73 -14.76 -15.08
CA LEU A 25 -10.18 -14.80 -15.25
C LEU A 25 -10.90 -14.43 -13.95
N HIS A 26 -10.50 -15.04 -12.83
CA HIS A 26 -11.13 -14.82 -11.53
C HIS A 26 -10.80 -13.46 -10.90
N ALA A 27 -9.54 -13.01 -11.00
CA ALA A 27 -9.11 -11.77 -10.35
C ALA A 27 -9.46 -10.51 -11.15
N VAL A 28 -9.57 -10.62 -12.48
CA VAL A 28 -9.67 -9.45 -13.37
C VAL A 28 -10.80 -9.60 -14.38
N SER A 29 -10.79 -10.63 -15.23
CA SER A 29 -11.66 -10.63 -16.43
C SER A 29 -13.14 -10.71 -16.10
N LEU A 30 -13.55 -11.47 -15.07
CA LEU A 30 -14.96 -11.60 -14.69
C LEU A 30 -15.58 -10.29 -14.19
N ASN A 31 -14.76 -9.39 -13.63
CA ASN A 31 -15.20 -8.15 -12.98
C ASN A 31 -14.59 -6.91 -13.64
N GLN A 32 -14.05 -7.00 -14.87
CA GLN A 32 -13.28 -5.93 -15.49
C GLN A 32 -14.06 -4.61 -15.60
N ASP A 33 -15.37 -4.69 -15.83
CA ASP A 33 -16.29 -3.55 -15.90
C ASP A 33 -16.57 -2.90 -14.54
N MET A 34 -16.25 -3.58 -13.44
CA MET A 34 -16.37 -3.11 -12.06
C MET A 34 -15.02 -2.69 -11.44
N LEU A 35 -13.92 -2.81 -12.19
CA LEU A 35 -12.59 -2.36 -11.80
C LEU A 35 -12.32 -0.95 -12.33
N LEU A 36 -12.32 0.02 -11.42
CA LEU A 36 -12.05 1.42 -11.73
C LEU A 36 -10.57 1.74 -11.54
N PRO A 37 -9.82 2.17 -12.58
CA PRO A 37 -8.44 2.62 -12.42
C PRO A 37 -8.37 3.96 -11.69
N LEU A 38 -7.85 3.93 -10.45
CA LEU A 38 -7.54 5.12 -9.67
C LEU A 38 -6.20 5.74 -10.08
N ALA A 39 -5.25 4.90 -10.50
CA ALA A 39 -3.97 5.31 -11.09
C ALA A 39 -3.50 4.23 -12.06
N GLU A 40 -2.79 4.63 -13.11
CA GLU A 40 -2.16 3.71 -14.05
C GLU A 40 -0.83 4.23 -14.57
N HIS A 41 0.11 3.33 -14.79
CA HIS A 41 1.38 3.62 -15.44
C HIS A 41 1.78 2.50 -16.39
N HIS A 42 2.33 2.86 -17.55
CA HIS A 42 2.90 1.91 -18.49
C HIS A 42 4.37 2.22 -18.72
N SER A 43 5.21 1.19 -18.60
CA SER A 43 6.62 1.34 -18.92
C SER A 43 6.78 1.77 -20.39
N PRO A 44 7.79 2.60 -20.73
CA PRO A 44 8.04 3.02 -22.12
C PRO A 44 8.26 1.84 -23.08
N SER A 45 8.76 0.71 -22.57
CA SER A 45 8.95 -0.51 -23.35
C SER A 45 7.65 -1.25 -23.70
N GLY A 46 6.54 -0.94 -23.01
CA GLY A 46 5.28 -1.70 -23.08
C GLY A 46 5.29 -3.04 -22.31
N GLY A 47 6.45 -3.46 -21.80
CA GLY A 47 6.61 -4.74 -21.08
C GLY A 47 5.97 -4.78 -19.69
N ASN A 48 5.70 -3.63 -19.07
CA ASN A 48 5.04 -3.55 -17.76
C ASN A 48 3.90 -2.53 -17.77
N SER A 49 2.80 -2.88 -17.11
CA SER A 49 1.74 -1.94 -16.70
C SER A 49 1.48 -2.09 -15.19
N PHE A 50 1.17 -0.98 -14.53
CA PHE A 50 0.90 -0.91 -13.10
C PHE A 50 -0.42 -0.18 -12.90
N TYR A 51 -1.30 -0.70 -12.04
CA TYR A 51 -2.60 -0.11 -11.77
C TYR A 51 -2.91 -0.14 -10.28
N VAL A 52 -3.45 0.97 -9.77
CA VAL A 52 -4.22 1.00 -8.53
C VAL A 52 -5.68 0.96 -8.93
N LEU A 53 -6.40 -0.07 -8.50
CA LEU A 53 -7.77 -0.34 -8.89
C LEU A 53 -8.68 -0.21 -7.67
N HIS A 54 -9.87 0.36 -7.87
CA HIS A 54 -11.00 0.18 -6.98
C HIS A 54 -11.93 -0.90 -7.55
N ASP A 55 -12.11 -1.98 -6.80
CA ASP A 55 -13.00 -3.09 -7.14
C ASP A 55 -14.36 -2.91 -6.46
N SER A 56 -15.31 -2.38 -7.23
CA SER A 56 -16.69 -2.18 -6.77
C SER A 56 -17.51 -3.46 -6.65
N SER A 57 -17.02 -4.60 -7.17
CA SER A 57 -17.71 -5.88 -7.03
C SER A 57 -17.69 -6.39 -5.59
N VAL A 58 -16.66 -6.01 -4.82
CA VAL A 58 -16.43 -6.44 -3.43
C VAL A 58 -17.53 -5.93 -2.49
N THR A 59 -18.16 -4.79 -2.78
CA THR A 59 -19.36 -4.30 -2.05
C THR A 59 -20.47 -5.35 -1.97
N TRP A 60 -20.58 -6.24 -2.98
CA TRP A 60 -21.59 -7.29 -3.04
C TRP A 60 -21.07 -8.67 -2.59
N GLY A 61 -19.80 -8.73 -2.19
CA GLY A 61 -19.07 -9.95 -1.80
C GLY A 61 -19.06 -10.18 -0.30
N ILE A 62 -17.88 -10.50 0.24
CA ILE A 62 -17.70 -10.75 1.68
C ILE A 62 -17.54 -9.38 2.37
N PRO A 63 -18.40 -9.04 3.36
CA PRO A 63 -18.27 -7.78 4.08
C PRO A 63 -16.90 -7.60 4.71
N GLY A 64 -16.34 -6.40 4.57
CA GLY A 64 -15.04 -6.06 5.14
C GLY A 64 -13.84 -6.32 4.22
N GLU A 65 -14.03 -6.99 3.08
CA GLU A 65 -12.93 -7.22 2.14
C GLU A 65 -12.38 -5.91 1.57
N PRO A 66 -11.06 -5.82 1.33
CA PRO A 66 -10.47 -4.63 0.72
C PRO A 66 -11.04 -4.39 -0.69
N GLN A 67 -11.45 -3.15 -0.93
CA GLN A 67 -11.96 -2.70 -2.24
C GLN A 67 -10.86 -2.11 -3.13
N ILE A 68 -9.61 -2.07 -2.65
CA ILE A 68 -8.48 -1.57 -3.42
C ILE A 68 -7.60 -2.75 -3.81
N ALA A 69 -7.08 -2.74 -5.04
CA ALA A 69 -6.12 -3.73 -5.50
C ALA A 69 -4.95 -3.08 -6.23
N ALA A 70 -3.76 -3.65 -6.05
CA ALA A 70 -2.62 -3.43 -6.93
C ALA A 70 -2.61 -4.49 -8.04
N LEU A 71 -2.52 -4.07 -9.29
CA LEU A 71 -2.30 -4.95 -10.44
C LEU A 71 -0.98 -4.59 -11.14
N HIS A 72 -0.06 -5.55 -11.19
CA HIS A 72 1.16 -5.47 -12.00
C HIS A 72 1.07 -6.48 -13.14
N LEU A 73 1.04 -5.98 -14.37
CA LEU A 73 1.03 -6.77 -15.59
C LEU A 73 2.41 -6.77 -16.24
N GLN A 74 2.88 -7.95 -16.65
CA GLN A 74 4.16 -8.17 -17.29
C GLN A 74 3.95 -8.87 -18.63
N ARG A 75 4.54 -8.35 -19.70
CA ARG A 75 4.40 -8.88 -21.07
C ARG A 75 5.75 -9.31 -21.62
N ASP A 76 5.82 -10.51 -22.18
CA ASP A 76 6.88 -10.92 -23.08
C ASP A 76 6.49 -10.54 -24.51
N LEU A 77 7.13 -9.49 -25.03
CA LEU A 77 6.82 -8.95 -26.37
C LEU A 77 7.25 -9.88 -27.51
N VAL A 78 8.17 -10.82 -27.26
CA VAL A 78 8.66 -11.77 -28.25
C VAL A 78 7.77 -13.00 -28.27
N ALA A 79 7.52 -13.59 -27.10
CA ALA A 79 6.65 -14.75 -26.97
C ALA A 79 5.17 -14.41 -27.13
N ARG A 80 4.81 -13.11 -27.03
CA ARG A 80 3.43 -12.62 -27.02
C ARG A 80 2.61 -13.25 -25.89
N THR A 81 3.22 -13.34 -24.72
CA THR A 81 2.56 -13.83 -23.51
C THR A 81 2.55 -12.80 -22.39
N PHE A 82 1.67 -12.98 -21.40
CA PHE A 82 1.65 -12.16 -20.19
C PHE A 82 1.62 -12.97 -18.90
N HIS A 83 2.07 -12.33 -17.83
CA HIS A 83 1.91 -12.75 -16.44
C HIS A 83 1.40 -11.55 -15.63
N PHE A 84 0.84 -11.80 -14.45
CA PHE A 84 0.32 -10.73 -13.60
C PHE A 84 0.46 -11.05 -12.12
N GLU A 85 0.48 -10.00 -11.31
CA GLU A 85 0.28 -10.05 -9.87
C GLU A 85 -0.91 -9.15 -9.53
N TYR A 86 -1.91 -9.69 -8.82
CA TYR A 86 -3.07 -8.97 -8.33
C TYR A 86 -3.15 -9.14 -6.81
N VAL A 87 -3.15 -8.04 -6.07
CA VAL A 87 -3.11 -8.06 -4.61
C VAL A 87 -4.14 -7.07 -4.04
N PRO A 88 -5.23 -7.57 -3.43
CA PRO A 88 -6.14 -6.75 -2.63
C PRO A 88 -5.40 -6.15 -1.43
N LEU A 89 -5.55 -4.85 -1.22
CA LEU A 89 -4.85 -4.08 -0.19
C LEU A 89 -5.82 -3.10 0.48
N PRO A 90 -5.66 -2.79 1.77
CA PRO A 90 -6.63 -1.94 2.48
C PRO A 90 -6.68 -0.50 1.96
N LEU A 91 -5.54 0.06 1.54
CA LEU A 91 -5.42 1.48 1.20
C LEU A 91 -4.74 1.68 -0.16
N PRO A 92 -5.10 2.74 -0.92
CA PRO A 92 -4.41 3.11 -2.16
C PRO A 92 -2.91 3.31 -1.99
N SER A 93 -2.48 3.94 -0.89
CA SER A 93 -1.05 4.16 -0.60
C SER A 93 -0.27 2.84 -0.43
N MET A 94 -0.91 1.79 0.09
CA MET A 94 -0.30 0.47 0.19
C MET A 94 -0.21 -0.23 -1.18
N ALA A 95 -1.21 -0.03 -2.05
CA ALA A 95 -1.17 -0.52 -3.43
C ALA A 95 -0.06 0.16 -4.23
N GLN A 96 0.05 1.49 -4.14
CA GLN A 96 1.15 2.24 -4.75
C GLN A 96 2.51 1.76 -4.24
N SER A 97 2.66 1.56 -2.93
CA SER A 97 3.88 1.04 -2.31
C SER A 97 4.31 -0.31 -2.91
N LEU A 98 3.38 -1.25 -3.07
CA LEU A 98 3.64 -2.53 -3.70
C LEU A 98 4.13 -2.36 -5.14
N LEU A 99 3.45 -1.53 -5.94
CA LEU A 99 3.79 -1.31 -7.36
C LEU A 99 5.15 -0.60 -7.51
N ILE A 100 5.47 0.34 -6.63
CA ILE A 100 6.78 1.00 -6.58
C ILE A 100 7.88 -0.04 -6.33
N ASN A 101 7.65 -0.97 -5.40
CA ASN A 101 8.58 -2.09 -5.17
C ASN A 101 8.68 -3.07 -6.35
N ARG A 102 7.70 -3.10 -7.26
CA ARG A 102 7.77 -3.84 -8.53
C ARG A 102 8.42 -3.04 -9.66
N GLY A 103 8.90 -1.83 -9.38
CA GLY A 103 9.65 -1.01 -10.32
C GLY A 103 8.83 0.11 -10.97
N CYS A 104 7.61 0.38 -10.50
CA CYS A 104 6.88 1.57 -10.93
C CYS A 104 7.59 2.85 -10.39
N PRO A 105 7.82 3.88 -11.22
CA PRO A 105 8.31 5.16 -10.71
C PRO A 105 7.28 5.78 -9.74
N PRO A 106 7.70 6.25 -8.54
CA PRO A 106 6.78 6.80 -7.55
C PRO A 106 5.95 7.98 -8.04
N ASP A 107 6.54 8.84 -8.88
CA ASP A 107 5.92 10.03 -9.47
C ASP A 107 5.02 9.72 -10.67
N ALA A 108 4.95 8.46 -11.10
CA ALA A 108 4.17 8.04 -12.26
C ALA A 108 2.87 7.32 -11.90
N ILE A 109 2.60 7.07 -10.61
CA ILE A 109 1.43 6.31 -10.13
C ILE A 109 0.58 7.13 -9.14
N ASP A 110 0.52 8.44 -9.33
CA ASP A 110 -0.35 9.31 -8.54
C ASP A 110 -1.83 8.99 -8.78
N LEU A 111 -2.61 9.01 -7.70
CA LEU A 111 -4.07 8.82 -7.78
C LEU A 111 -4.70 9.99 -8.54
N ASN A 112 -5.70 9.68 -9.36
CA ASN A 112 -6.52 10.69 -10.00
C ASN A 112 -7.33 11.45 -8.92
N PRO A 113 -7.08 12.75 -8.71
CA PRO A 113 -7.73 13.52 -7.65
C PRO A 113 -9.24 13.69 -7.85
N ASP A 114 -9.76 13.41 -9.05
CA ASP A 114 -11.18 13.52 -9.35
C ASP A 114 -11.99 12.26 -8.99
N LEU A 115 -11.33 11.16 -8.60
CA LEU A 115 -11.97 9.85 -8.38
C LEU A 115 -12.20 9.48 -6.90
N GLY A 116 -11.82 10.34 -5.97
CA GLY A 116 -11.99 10.08 -4.53
C GLY A 116 -12.04 11.36 -3.69
N PRO A 117 -12.36 11.25 -2.39
CA PRO A 117 -12.28 12.38 -1.48
C PRO A 117 -10.81 12.86 -1.39
N PRO A 118 -10.55 14.18 -1.42
CA PRO A 118 -9.23 14.70 -1.13
C PRO A 118 -8.87 14.57 0.36
N PRO A 119 -7.56 14.53 0.69
CA PRO A 119 -7.10 14.52 2.08
C PRO A 119 -7.60 15.74 2.85
N ALA A 120 -8.17 15.52 4.03
CA ALA A 120 -8.74 16.56 4.89
C ALA A 120 -7.66 17.52 5.45
N ASP A 121 -6.44 17.05 5.65
CA ASP A 121 -5.34 17.83 6.23
C ASP A 121 -3.94 17.32 5.83
N GLU A 122 -2.92 18.07 6.22
CA GLU A 122 -1.52 17.74 5.93
C GLU A 122 -1.04 16.50 6.68
N ALA A 123 -1.64 16.15 7.83
CA ALA A 123 -1.26 14.95 8.55
C ALA A 123 -1.70 13.69 7.78
N THR A 124 -2.89 13.70 7.19
CA THR A 124 -3.36 12.68 6.23
C THR A 124 -2.39 12.57 5.07
N ARG A 125 -2.10 13.69 4.38
CA ARG A 125 -1.16 13.70 3.22
C ARG A 125 0.23 13.16 3.56
N ALA A 126 0.77 13.55 4.71
CA ALA A 126 2.08 13.11 5.15
C ALA A 126 2.11 11.61 5.45
N LEU A 127 1.04 11.08 6.05
CA LEU A 127 0.92 9.66 6.36
C LEU A 127 0.75 8.81 5.09
N GLU A 128 -0.07 9.25 4.13
CA GLU A 128 -0.21 8.59 2.82
C GLU A 128 1.13 8.50 2.09
N ARG A 129 1.86 9.62 2.00
CA ARG A 129 3.19 9.65 1.37
C ARG A 129 4.19 8.73 2.08
N ARG A 130 4.11 8.61 3.40
CA ARG A 130 4.95 7.68 4.17
C ARG A 130 4.58 6.23 3.85
N LEU A 131 3.30 5.87 3.89
CA LEU A 131 2.85 4.51 3.57
C LEU A 131 3.19 4.11 2.13
N MET A 132 3.08 5.04 1.19
CA MET A 132 3.51 4.84 -0.21
C MET A 132 5.02 4.54 -0.31
N GLY A 133 5.84 5.13 0.56
CA GLY A 133 7.28 4.91 0.59
C GLY A 133 7.75 3.77 1.51
N ASP A 134 6.87 3.23 2.35
CA ASP A 134 7.22 2.19 3.33
C ASP A 134 7.43 0.81 2.69
N GLY A 135 7.19 0.64 1.38
CA GLY A 135 7.52 -0.58 0.66
C GLY A 135 6.96 -1.85 1.31
N ASP A 136 7.85 -2.81 1.55
CA ASP A 136 7.61 -4.09 2.21
C ASP A 136 7.91 -4.06 3.72
N HIS A 137 8.04 -2.86 4.32
CA HIS A 137 8.37 -2.72 5.73
C HIS A 137 7.26 -3.19 6.67
N PHE A 138 6.03 -3.31 6.17
CA PHE A 138 4.87 -3.75 6.93
C PHE A 138 4.15 -4.91 6.25
N ALA A 139 3.76 -5.90 7.06
CA ALA A 139 2.79 -6.91 6.67
C ALA A 139 1.41 -6.56 7.22
N CYS A 140 0.37 -6.64 6.39
CA CYS A 140 -1.02 -6.53 6.83
C CYS A 140 -1.47 -7.86 7.45
N GLY A 141 -1.88 -7.83 8.72
CA GLY A 141 -2.39 -9.01 9.43
C GLY A 141 -3.90 -9.05 9.56
N TYR A 142 -4.57 -7.90 9.43
CA TYR A 142 -6.01 -7.76 9.50
C TYR A 142 -6.41 -6.46 8.81
N SER A 143 -7.53 -6.48 8.09
CA SER A 143 -8.18 -5.27 7.60
C SER A 143 -9.69 -5.45 7.55
N TYR A 144 -10.40 -4.33 7.57
CA TYR A 144 -11.83 -4.29 7.36
C TYR A 144 -12.21 -2.96 6.70
N THR A 145 -13.01 -3.03 5.64
CA THR A 145 -13.61 -1.87 4.98
C THR A 145 -15.12 -1.87 5.18
N ASN A 146 -15.63 -0.78 5.73
CA ASN A 146 -17.05 -0.43 5.75
C ASN A 146 -17.26 0.66 4.69
N ASP A 147 -18.07 0.36 3.67
CA ASP A 147 -18.40 1.28 2.58
C ASP A 147 -19.83 1.84 2.70
N SER A 148 -20.48 1.64 3.84
CA SER A 148 -21.77 2.25 4.13
C SER A 148 -21.67 3.78 4.11
N PRO A 149 -22.56 4.50 3.40
CA PRO A 149 -22.52 5.97 3.32
C PRO A 149 -22.53 6.71 4.67
N ASP A 150 -23.04 6.06 5.72
CA ASP A 150 -23.15 6.62 7.07
C ASP A 150 -21.89 6.38 7.95
N ASP A 151 -21.00 5.45 7.56
CA ASP A 151 -19.74 5.14 8.29
C ASP A 151 -18.73 4.53 7.32
N MET A 152 -18.27 5.34 6.36
CA MET A 152 -17.24 4.93 5.41
C MET A 152 -15.88 4.91 6.12
N VAL A 153 -15.39 3.71 6.46
CA VAL A 153 -14.16 3.52 7.23
C VAL A 153 -13.39 2.30 6.75
N THR A 154 -12.07 2.45 6.63
CA THR A 154 -11.14 1.33 6.47
C THR A 154 -10.18 1.28 7.65
N VAL A 155 -10.06 0.12 8.29
CA VAL A 155 -9.06 -0.15 9.33
C VAL A 155 -8.10 -1.24 8.87
N ALA A 156 -6.82 -1.11 9.19
CA ALA A 156 -5.84 -2.16 8.97
C ALA A 156 -4.82 -2.26 10.10
N ALA A 157 -4.61 -3.47 10.61
CA ALA A 157 -3.55 -3.80 11.56
C ALA A 157 -2.32 -4.30 10.81
N LEU A 158 -1.23 -3.56 10.97
CA LEU A 158 0.05 -3.78 10.30
C LEU A 158 1.11 -4.25 11.30
N ARG A 159 2.03 -5.07 10.84
CA ARG A 159 3.20 -5.52 11.59
C ARG A 159 4.49 -5.07 10.90
N ALA A 160 5.34 -4.33 11.61
CA ALA A 160 6.66 -3.97 11.13
C ALA A 160 7.53 -5.23 10.96
N LEU A 161 8.18 -5.37 9.81
CA LEU A 161 9.04 -6.52 9.48
C LEU A 161 10.50 -6.32 9.90
N ASP A 162 10.91 -5.08 10.18
CA ASP A 162 12.30 -4.74 10.50
C ASP A 162 12.76 -5.18 11.91
N GLY A 163 11.82 -5.59 12.78
CA GLY A 163 12.06 -6.00 14.17
C GLY A 163 12.65 -4.91 15.07
N ARG A 164 12.73 -3.66 14.62
CA ARG A 164 13.39 -2.54 15.32
C ARG A 164 12.40 -1.48 15.79
N ALA A 165 11.16 -1.52 15.31
CA ALA A 165 10.11 -0.61 15.74
C ALA A 165 9.76 -0.82 17.23
N SER A 166 9.77 0.27 18.01
CA SER A 166 9.31 0.28 19.41
C SER A 166 7.80 0.02 19.57
N SER A 167 7.06 0.23 18.48
CA SER A 167 5.68 -0.19 18.31
C SER A 167 5.66 -1.11 17.09
N PRO A 168 5.87 -2.42 17.29
CA PRO A 168 5.98 -3.37 16.20
C PRO A 168 4.65 -3.59 15.47
N PHE A 169 3.53 -3.20 16.09
CA PHE A 169 2.21 -3.22 15.48
C PHE A 169 1.67 -1.81 15.33
N ARG A 170 1.05 -1.54 14.18
CA ARG A 170 0.38 -0.29 13.85
C ARG A 170 -1.05 -0.59 13.52
N VAL A 171 -1.95 0.34 13.85
CA VAL A 171 -3.25 0.40 13.18
C VAL A 171 -3.26 1.66 12.36
N VAL A 172 -3.64 1.53 11.09
CA VAL A 172 -4.03 2.67 10.25
C VAL A 172 -5.54 2.66 10.11
N ILE A 173 -6.15 3.84 10.17
CA ILE A 173 -7.58 4.05 9.97
C ILE A 173 -7.78 5.20 9.00
N GLU A 174 -8.54 4.93 7.95
CA GLU A 174 -9.07 5.91 7.01
C GLU A 174 -10.56 6.09 7.27
N GLU A 175 -10.99 7.33 7.49
CA GLU A 175 -12.40 7.69 7.66
C GLU A 175 -12.77 8.72 6.59
N VAL A 176 -13.90 8.51 5.90
CA VAL A 176 -14.42 9.45 4.91
C VAL A 176 -15.57 10.25 5.53
N ASP A 177 -15.43 11.57 5.51
CA ASP A 177 -16.50 12.51 5.82
C ASP A 177 -17.30 12.74 4.53
N SER A 178 -18.49 12.16 4.44
CA SER A 178 -19.36 12.24 3.26
C SER A 178 -20.03 13.61 3.11
N GLU A 179 -20.13 14.41 4.18
CA GLU A 179 -20.68 15.78 4.12
C GLU A 179 -19.63 16.77 3.58
N ALA A 180 -18.41 16.70 4.11
CA ALA A 180 -17.29 17.54 3.65
C ALA A 180 -16.65 17.02 2.36
N TRP A 181 -16.90 15.77 2.00
CA TRP A 181 -16.22 15.02 0.95
C TRP A 181 -14.70 15.09 1.09
N THR A 182 -14.20 14.63 2.24
CA THR A 182 -12.76 14.53 2.53
C THR A 182 -12.47 13.25 3.29
N HIS A 183 -11.23 12.77 3.27
CA HIS A 183 -10.82 11.64 4.10
C HIS A 183 -9.73 12.02 5.09
N THR A 184 -9.76 11.33 6.22
CA THR A 184 -8.79 11.46 7.29
C THR A 184 -8.07 10.14 7.49
N LEU A 185 -6.74 10.15 7.44
CA LEU A 185 -5.91 8.98 7.70
C LEU A 185 -5.12 9.19 8.99
N ARG A 186 -5.19 8.24 9.92
CA ARG A 186 -4.47 8.26 11.20
C ARG A 186 -3.78 6.94 11.48
N GLU A 187 -2.73 7.00 12.29
CA GLU A 187 -1.97 5.84 12.74
C GLU A 187 -1.88 5.79 14.26
N GLY A 188 -2.09 4.62 14.84
CA GLY A 188 -1.79 4.30 16.24
C GLY A 188 -0.75 3.21 16.40
N GLY A 189 -0.08 3.18 17.56
CA GLY A 189 0.95 2.19 17.89
C GLY A 189 0.53 1.22 18.98
N PHE A 190 0.76 -0.08 18.76
CA PHE A 190 0.36 -1.15 19.66
C PHE A 190 1.54 -2.05 20.03
N ALA A 191 1.45 -2.73 21.18
CA ALA A 191 2.50 -3.63 21.65
C ALA A 191 2.36 -5.05 21.09
N SER A 192 1.13 -5.47 20.77
CA SER A 192 0.84 -6.79 20.22
C SER A 192 -0.14 -6.75 19.05
N ALA A 193 -0.16 -7.84 18.27
CA ALA A 193 -1.15 -8.03 17.19
C ALA A 193 -2.58 -8.08 17.75
N GLU A 194 -2.76 -8.75 18.89
CA GLU A 194 -4.07 -8.91 19.53
C GLU A 194 -4.67 -7.56 19.94
N GLU A 195 -3.87 -6.68 20.55
CA GLU A 195 -4.32 -5.33 20.91
C GLU A 195 -4.69 -4.50 19.66
N ALA A 196 -3.90 -4.60 18.58
CA ALA A 196 -4.16 -3.88 17.34
C ALA A 196 -5.47 -4.36 16.67
N VAL A 197 -5.66 -5.67 16.57
CA VAL A 197 -6.88 -6.27 16.00
C VAL A 197 -8.10 -5.98 16.86
N GLN A 198 -7.97 -6.08 18.19
CA GLN A 198 -9.02 -5.75 19.14
C GLN A 198 -9.46 -4.30 18.98
N TRP A 199 -8.52 -3.36 18.84
CA TRP A 199 -8.86 -1.96 18.60
C TRP A 199 -9.63 -1.77 17.28
N CYS A 200 -9.22 -2.46 16.20
CA CYS A 200 -9.97 -2.40 14.93
C CYS A 200 -11.41 -2.90 15.10
N GLN A 201 -11.62 -4.02 15.79
CA GLN A 201 -12.95 -4.56 16.05
C GLN A 201 -13.80 -3.61 16.90
N GLU A 202 -13.20 -3.00 17.92
CA GLU A 202 -13.86 -2.00 18.74
C GLU A 202 -14.23 -0.74 17.96
N ARG A 203 -13.41 -0.32 16.98
CA ARG A 203 -13.77 0.82 16.11
C ARG A 203 -14.96 0.48 15.23
N ILE A 204 -15.00 -0.74 14.68
CA ILE A 204 -16.12 -1.22 13.85
C ILE A 204 -17.40 -1.32 14.70
N SER A 205 -17.31 -1.73 15.96
CA SER A 205 -18.47 -1.77 16.87
C SER A 205 -18.81 -0.42 17.53
N GLY A 206 -18.06 0.65 17.26
CA GLY A 206 -18.30 1.98 17.83
C GLY A 206 -17.90 2.14 19.31
N THR A 207 -17.05 1.26 19.83
CA THR A 207 -16.62 1.24 21.24
C THR A 207 -15.15 1.54 21.46
N ALA A 208 -14.37 1.74 20.38
CA ALA A 208 -12.94 2.04 20.49
C ALA A 208 -12.66 3.33 21.25
N GLY A 209 -11.64 3.29 22.09
CA GLY A 209 -10.99 4.48 22.61
C GLY A 209 -10.14 5.20 21.56
N PRO A 210 -9.55 6.36 21.90
CA PRO A 210 -8.67 7.09 20.99
C PRO A 210 -7.47 6.24 20.57
N LEU A 211 -6.97 6.44 19.35
CA LEU A 211 -5.76 5.78 18.87
C LEU A 211 -4.57 6.07 19.81
N PRO A 212 -3.86 5.04 20.28
CA PRO A 212 -2.65 5.25 21.07
C PRO A 212 -1.54 5.88 20.22
N PRO A 213 -0.76 6.83 20.76
CA PRO A 213 0.30 7.47 20.00
C PRO A 213 1.38 6.46 19.58
N VAL A 214 1.83 6.62 18.35
CA VAL A 214 2.98 5.90 17.79
C VAL A 214 4.23 6.26 18.61
N ARG A 215 4.78 5.29 19.34
CA ARG A 215 6.07 5.50 20.03
C ARG A 215 7.18 5.55 19.00
N PRO A 216 8.01 6.60 18.95
CA PRO A 216 9.19 6.63 18.10
C PRO A 216 10.16 5.54 18.55
N GLY A 217 10.71 4.79 17.58
CA GLY A 217 11.82 3.89 17.86
C GLY A 217 12.96 4.67 18.52
N VAL A 218 13.58 4.11 19.57
CA VAL A 218 14.82 4.67 20.09
C VAL A 218 15.83 4.55 18.96
N SER A 219 16.06 5.66 18.24
CA SER A 219 17.14 5.75 17.27
C SER A 219 18.41 5.44 18.04
N SER A 220 18.97 4.25 17.84
CA SER A 220 20.29 3.93 18.36
C SER A 220 21.25 4.85 17.65
N THR A 221 21.48 6.02 18.23
CA THR A 221 22.53 6.94 17.83
C THR A 221 23.82 6.16 18.07
N ARG A 222 24.35 5.56 16.99
CA ARG A 222 25.67 4.96 17.02
C ARG A 222 26.62 6.07 17.49
N PRO A 223 27.32 5.93 18.63
CA PRO A 223 28.28 6.94 19.04
C PRO A 223 29.28 7.11 17.91
N ALA A 224 29.47 8.36 17.46
CA ALA A 224 30.50 8.68 16.49
C ALA A 224 31.81 8.06 16.97
N ALA A 225 32.39 7.18 16.16
CA ALA A 225 33.65 6.54 16.50
C ALA A 225 34.69 7.64 16.73
N LEU A 226 35.26 7.66 17.95
CA LEU A 226 36.37 8.53 18.30
C LEU A 226 37.48 8.40 17.24
N PRO A 227 38.07 9.52 16.77
CA PRO A 227 39.13 9.46 15.78
C PRO A 227 40.31 8.65 16.34
N LYS A 228 40.71 7.61 15.60
CA LYS A 228 41.88 6.79 15.93
C LYS A 228 43.11 7.71 16.02
N SER A 229 43.81 7.65 17.14
CA SER A 229 45.10 8.34 17.32
C SER A 229 46.09 7.91 16.24
N PRO A 230 46.93 8.83 15.72
CA PRO A 230 47.92 8.51 14.70
C PRO A 230 48.96 7.51 15.25
N ALA A 231 49.33 6.54 14.42
CA ALA A 231 50.34 5.55 14.75
C ALA A 231 51.72 6.20 15.00
N PRO A 232 52.51 5.72 15.97
CA PRO A 232 53.84 6.25 16.23
C PRO A 232 54.79 5.94 15.05
N ARG A 233 55.56 6.94 14.63
CA ARG A 233 56.61 6.80 13.60
C ARG A 233 57.74 5.90 14.10
N PRO A 234 58.33 5.05 13.24
CA PRO A 234 59.48 4.25 13.60
C PRO A 234 60.73 5.13 13.80
N PRO A 235 61.66 4.74 14.70
CA PRO A 235 62.88 5.48 14.94
C PRO A 235 63.80 5.40 13.71
N GLY A 236 64.26 6.56 13.25
CA GLY A 236 65.23 6.69 12.17
C GLY A 236 66.58 6.10 12.55
N ARG A 237 67.16 5.30 11.66
CA ARG A 237 68.54 4.81 11.76
C ARG A 237 69.50 5.93 11.39
N SER A 238 70.40 6.27 12.31
CA SER A 238 71.60 7.05 12.04
C SER A 238 72.69 6.13 11.49
N HIS A 239 73.27 6.47 10.34
CA HIS A 239 74.62 6.15 9.92
C HIS A 239 75.12 7.24 8.97
#